data_AF-A0AA39MLK8-F1
#
_entry.id   AF-A0AA39MLK8-F1
#
_cell.length_a   1.000
_cell.length_b   1.000
_cell.length_c   1.000
_cell.angle_alpha   90.00
_cell.angle_beta   90.00
_cell.angle_gamma   90.00
#
_symmetry.space_group_name_H-M   'P 1'
#
loop_
_entity.id
_entity.type
_entity.pdbx_description
1 polymer ?
#
loop_
_entity_poly.entity_id
_entity_poly.type
_entity_poly.pdbx_seq_one_letter_code
_entity_poly.pdbx_strand_id
1 'polypeptide(L)'
;MECMYMCLLYITRIMQDGHSYIHQLLGYNILLYMFKALRNLHTYPELADQRYKELKTTIAVHIVNILNNVICHFSYASILKRSKKAISKIQRQHADGFLDPKDLSLKDVYETWSQFVTIASYRNNIWSTIPDLFCGNSECPGASAGMFMACSGCRSTQYCSRTCQKDDWTSGAHRSLCIEIKQLRSDGAPLPMSSSDQKALENLNSQYVKYYRQEPSEWDALLEEYIAKNGEPNPFWPLVVALDYRALDVNPQILLESSERRVKNLEIVAQAREGRGIFVYWTIPDGYHLVEKGELVVL
;
A
#
# COMPACT_ATOMS: atom_id res chain seq x y z
N MET A 1 25.96 20.47 -1.42
CA MET A 1 25.02 20.26 -0.30
C MET A 1 23.60 20.64 -0.71
N GLU A 2 23.40 21.87 -1.19
CA GLU A 2 22.10 22.40 -1.61
C GLU A 2 21.38 21.53 -2.66
N CYS A 3 22.07 21.08 -3.71
CA CYS A 3 21.46 20.18 -4.71
C CYS A 3 20.98 18.85 -4.10
N MET A 4 21.73 18.25 -3.18
CA MET A 4 21.33 16.98 -2.55
C MET A 4 20.11 17.19 -1.64
N TYR A 5 20.11 18.28 -0.87
CA TYR A 5 18.98 18.66 -0.04
C TYR A 5 17.72 18.89 -0.88
N MET A 6 17.82 19.65 -1.98
CA MET A 6 16.70 19.87 -2.90
C MET A 6 16.21 18.55 -3.53
N CYS A 7 17.11 17.63 -3.88
CA CYS A 7 16.71 16.31 -4.38
C CYS A 7 15.95 15.49 -3.31
N LEU A 8 16.42 15.47 -2.06
CA LEU A 8 15.77 14.71 -0.98
C LEU A 8 14.41 15.33 -0.60
N LEU A 9 14.31 16.66 -0.60
CA LEU A 9 13.05 17.37 -0.45
C LEU A 9 12.10 17.05 -1.59
N TYR A 10 12.58 17.09 -2.84
CA TYR A 10 11.78 16.76 -4.02
C TYR A 10 11.25 15.33 -3.95
N ILE A 11 12.11 14.35 -3.60
CA ILE A 11 11.71 12.94 -3.41
C ILE A 11 10.61 12.83 -2.35
N THR A 12 10.80 13.47 -1.19
CA THR A 12 9.80 13.42 -0.12
C THR A 12 8.49 14.07 -0.56
N ARG A 13 8.56 15.17 -1.32
CA ARG A 13 7.38 15.89 -1.82
C ARG A 13 6.58 15.07 -2.82
N ILE A 14 7.24 14.43 -3.81
CA ILE A 14 6.52 13.64 -4.83
C ILE A 14 5.91 12.37 -4.25
N MET A 15 6.47 11.80 -3.18
CA MET A 15 5.84 10.67 -2.48
C MET A 15 4.49 11.05 -1.86
N GLN A 16 4.28 12.34 -1.57
CA GLN A 16 3.02 12.87 -1.06
C GLN A 16 2.00 13.15 -2.18
N ASP A 17 2.39 13.07 -3.45
CA ASP A 17 1.47 13.29 -4.57
C ASP A 17 0.78 11.99 -5.02
N GLY A 18 1.29 10.81 -4.58
CA GLY A 18 0.59 9.53 -4.77
C GLY A 18 1.50 8.30 -4.72
N HIS A 19 0.88 7.15 -4.46
CA HIS A 19 1.51 5.82 -4.33
C HIS A 19 2.34 5.45 -5.57
N SER A 20 1.92 5.91 -6.76
CA SER A 20 2.60 5.60 -8.01
C SER A 20 4.05 6.14 -8.07
N TYR A 21 4.36 7.27 -7.42
CA TYR A 21 5.73 7.78 -7.31
C TYR A 21 6.56 6.94 -6.35
N ILE A 22 5.98 6.49 -5.24
CA ILE A 22 6.62 5.56 -4.29
C ILE A 22 7.03 4.28 -5.03
N HIS A 23 6.09 3.71 -5.80
CA HIS A 23 6.35 2.54 -6.64
C HIS A 23 7.50 2.79 -7.63
N GLN A 24 7.55 3.95 -8.30
CA GLN A 24 8.64 4.31 -9.22
C GLN A 24 9.99 4.45 -8.51
N LEU A 25 10.05 5.20 -7.42
CA LEU A 25 11.25 5.46 -6.62
C LEU A 25 11.91 4.17 -6.11
N LEU A 26 11.10 3.22 -5.64
CA LEU A 26 11.58 1.89 -5.27
C LEU A 26 12.19 1.15 -6.47
N GLY A 27 11.64 1.32 -7.67
CA GLY A 27 12.19 0.78 -8.92
C GLY A 27 13.56 1.36 -9.28
N TYR A 28 13.80 2.63 -8.95
CA TYR A 28 15.08 3.30 -9.16
C TYR A 28 16.12 3.00 -8.06
N ASN A 29 15.79 2.14 -7.08
CA ASN A 29 16.66 1.77 -5.97
C ASN A 29 17.07 2.95 -5.07
N ILE A 30 16.19 3.94 -4.89
CA ILE A 30 16.52 5.13 -4.09
C ILE A 30 16.99 4.75 -2.68
N LEU A 31 16.31 3.80 -2.02
CA LEU A 31 16.67 3.31 -0.69
C LEU A 31 18.11 2.76 -0.65
N LEU A 32 18.48 1.93 -1.62
CA LEU A 32 19.83 1.36 -1.67
C LEU A 32 20.90 2.44 -1.73
N TYR A 33 20.72 3.45 -2.58
CA TYR A 33 21.71 4.51 -2.74
C TYR A 33 21.76 5.43 -1.52
N MET A 34 20.63 5.68 -0.86
CA MET A 34 20.61 6.43 0.40
C MET A 34 21.33 5.70 1.53
N PHE A 35 21.12 4.39 1.68
CA PHE A 35 21.86 3.57 2.65
C PHE A 35 23.36 3.57 2.36
N LYS A 36 23.77 3.44 1.08
CA LYS A 36 25.19 3.54 0.71
C LYS A 36 25.78 4.92 1.02
N ALA A 37 25.04 5.99 0.74
CA ALA A 37 25.48 7.35 1.05
C ALA A 37 25.65 7.53 2.57
N LEU A 38 24.66 7.11 3.36
CA LEU A 38 24.74 7.17 4.82
C LEU A 38 25.87 6.31 5.37
N ARG A 39 26.07 5.10 4.85
CA ARG A 39 27.19 4.21 5.22
C ARG A 39 28.53 4.90 4.98
N ASN A 40 28.73 5.45 3.78
CA ASN A 40 29.97 6.15 3.46
C ASN A 40 30.19 7.35 4.40
N LEU A 41 29.12 8.09 4.73
CA LEU A 41 29.22 9.17 5.72
C LEU A 41 29.55 8.66 7.13
N HIS A 42 29.10 7.46 7.48
CA HIS A 42 29.37 6.88 8.78
C HIS A 42 30.78 6.30 8.91
N THR A 43 31.32 5.70 7.84
CA THR A 43 32.62 4.98 7.86
C THR A 43 33.84 5.89 8.05
N TYR A 44 33.76 7.17 7.65
CA TYR A 44 34.91 8.08 7.68
C TYR A 44 34.67 9.29 8.63
N PRO A 45 34.54 9.07 9.95
CA PRO A 45 34.29 10.13 10.93
C PRO A 45 35.44 11.14 11.03
N GLU A 46 36.66 10.78 10.68
CA GLU A 46 37.84 11.64 10.66
C GLU A 46 37.75 12.79 9.64
N LEU A 47 36.86 12.69 8.65
CA LEU A 47 36.58 13.75 7.67
C LEU A 47 35.46 14.70 8.13
N ALA A 48 34.93 14.50 9.36
CA ALA A 48 33.73 15.16 9.82
C ALA A 48 33.96 16.61 10.29
N ASP A 49 33.99 17.54 9.32
CA ASP A 49 33.69 18.94 9.61
C ASP A 49 32.22 19.11 10.03
N GLN A 50 31.84 20.31 10.48
CA GLN A 50 30.47 20.60 10.90
C GLN A 50 29.44 20.32 9.78
N ARG A 51 29.79 20.61 8.53
CA ARG A 51 28.91 20.41 7.36
C ARG A 51 28.69 18.92 7.08
N TYR A 52 29.70 18.09 7.32
CA TYR A 52 29.61 16.64 7.18
C TYR A 52 28.64 16.03 8.20
N LYS A 53 28.68 16.51 9.45
CA LYS A 53 27.75 16.07 10.50
C LYS A 53 26.31 16.46 10.17
N GLU A 54 26.11 17.70 9.71
CA GLU A 54 24.80 18.17 9.24
C GLU A 54 24.27 17.30 8.10
N LEU A 55 25.10 16.99 7.12
CA LEU A 55 24.72 16.12 6.00
C LEU A 55 24.33 14.71 6.45
N LYS A 56 25.10 14.09 7.35
CA LYS A 56 24.79 12.77 7.92
C LYS A 56 23.41 12.78 8.56
N THR A 57 23.13 13.76 9.41
CA THR A 57 21.85 13.93 10.09
C THR A 57 20.71 14.14 9.08
N THR A 58 20.89 15.01 8.08
CA THR A 58 19.90 15.25 7.03
C THR A 58 19.55 13.97 6.27
N ILE A 59 20.55 13.19 5.85
CA ILE A 59 20.31 11.93 5.13
C ILE A 59 19.59 10.92 6.05
N ALA A 60 20.01 10.80 7.31
CA ALA A 60 19.36 9.92 8.28
C ALA A 60 17.87 10.24 8.45
N VAL A 61 17.53 11.51 8.66
CA VAL A 61 16.14 11.99 8.77
C VAL A 61 15.33 11.67 7.50
N HIS A 62 15.90 11.90 6.31
CA HIS A 62 15.21 11.58 5.07
C HIS A 62 15.02 10.08 4.86
N ILE A 63 15.97 9.24 5.28
CA ILE A 63 15.78 7.78 5.24
C ILE A 63 14.60 7.38 6.11
N VAL A 64 14.54 7.87 7.36
CA VAL A 64 13.42 7.59 8.28
C VAL A 64 12.09 8.01 7.66
N ASN A 65 12.01 9.25 7.14
CA ASN A 65 10.79 9.75 6.52
C ASN A 65 10.36 8.93 5.30
N ILE A 66 11.29 8.57 4.42
CA ILE A 66 10.98 7.77 3.22
C ILE A 66 10.53 6.36 3.62
N LEU A 67 11.21 5.73 4.58
CA LEU A 67 10.83 4.40 5.06
C LEU A 67 9.42 4.42 5.65
N ASN A 68 9.11 5.38 6.53
CA ASN A 68 7.76 5.53 7.10
C ASN A 68 6.69 5.77 6.04
N ASN A 69 6.96 6.66 5.06
CA ASN A 69 6.03 6.88 3.95
C ASN A 69 5.78 5.59 3.15
N VAL A 70 6.81 4.79 2.88
CA VAL A 70 6.65 3.52 2.17
C VAL A 70 5.88 2.50 3.00
N ILE A 71 6.10 2.42 4.32
CA ILE A 71 5.39 1.51 5.23
C ILE A 71 3.88 1.76 5.18
N CYS A 72 3.45 3.02 5.24
CA CYS A 72 2.03 3.40 5.13
C CYS A 72 1.38 2.87 3.84
N HIS A 73 2.15 2.61 2.78
CA HIS A 73 1.66 2.16 1.48
C HIS A 73 1.85 0.64 1.25
N PHE A 74 2.11 -0.15 2.29
CA PHE A 74 2.16 -1.61 2.17
C PHE A 74 0.79 -2.28 1.98
N SER A 75 -0.30 -1.52 1.94
CA SER A 75 -1.61 -2.00 1.45
C SER A 75 -1.61 -2.20 -0.07
N TYR A 76 -0.69 -1.55 -0.79
CA TYR A 76 -0.46 -1.79 -2.21
C TYR A 76 0.51 -2.96 -2.39
N ALA A 77 0.02 -4.08 -2.93
CA ALA A 77 0.81 -5.28 -3.18
C ALA A 77 2.05 -4.99 -4.06
N SER A 78 1.91 -4.10 -5.04
CA SER A 78 2.98 -3.68 -5.95
C SER A 78 4.12 -2.95 -5.22
N ILE A 79 3.79 -2.08 -4.25
CA ILE A 79 4.76 -1.39 -3.41
C ILE A 79 5.44 -2.38 -2.48
N LEU A 80 4.68 -3.25 -1.81
CA LEU A 80 5.24 -4.29 -0.94
C LEU A 80 6.24 -5.19 -1.70
N LYS A 81 5.86 -5.63 -2.91
CA LYS A 81 6.72 -6.48 -3.76
C LYS A 81 8.03 -5.78 -4.15
N ARG A 82 7.98 -4.48 -4.48
CA ARG A 82 9.19 -3.71 -4.77
C ARG A 82 10.04 -3.46 -3.53
N SER A 83 9.41 -3.21 -2.39
CA SER A 83 10.09 -3.04 -1.10
C SER A 83 10.84 -4.30 -0.69
N LYS A 84 10.25 -5.49 -0.86
CA LYS A 84 10.98 -6.76 -0.66
C LYS A 84 12.22 -6.88 -1.54
N LYS A 85 12.10 -6.54 -2.83
CA LYS A 85 13.24 -6.55 -3.75
C LYS A 85 14.32 -5.55 -3.30
N ALA A 86 13.93 -4.38 -2.80
CA ALA A 86 14.86 -3.41 -2.24
C ALA A 86 15.56 -3.95 -0.98
N ILE A 87 14.82 -4.54 -0.04
CA ILE A 87 15.36 -5.20 1.17
C ILE A 87 16.40 -6.25 0.79
N SER A 88 16.02 -7.23 -0.05
CA SER A 88 16.93 -8.30 -0.47
C SER A 88 18.15 -7.79 -1.24
N LYS A 89 18.07 -6.60 -1.85
CA LYS A 89 19.22 -5.99 -2.54
C LYS A 89 20.13 -5.24 -1.57
N ILE A 90 19.57 -4.52 -0.59
CA ILE A 90 20.31 -3.80 0.46
C ILE A 90 21.10 -4.79 1.31
N GLN A 91 20.43 -5.83 1.81
CA GLN A 91 21.03 -6.85 2.67
C GLN A 91 22.14 -7.63 1.95
N ARG A 92 21.89 -8.07 0.71
CA ARG A 92 22.89 -8.79 -0.12
C ARG A 92 24.12 -7.95 -0.43
N GLN A 93 23.99 -6.62 -0.46
CA GLN A 93 25.13 -5.72 -0.68
C GLN A 93 25.74 -5.22 0.64
N HIS A 94 25.27 -5.73 1.78
CA HIS A 94 25.64 -5.27 3.12
C HIS A 94 25.60 -3.74 3.23
N ALA A 95 24.58 -3.14 2.62
CA ALA A 95 24.42 -1.68 2.63
C ALA A 95 23.84 -1.19 3.96
N ASP A 96 23.18 -2.05 4.73
CA ASP A 96 22.62 -1.81 6.07
C ASP A 96 23.50 -2.36 7.21
N GLY A 97 24.56 -3.11 6.91
CA GLY A 97 25.41 -3.78 7.92
C GLY A 97 26.20 -2.84 8.84
N PHE A 98 26.15 -1.52 8.61
CA PHE A 98 26.74 -0.51 9.47
C PHE A 98 25.79 -0.01 10.56
N LEU A 99 24.51 -0.36 10.49
CA LEU A 99 23.52 0.02 11.49
C LEU A 99 23.71 -0.83 12.75
N ASP A 100 24.14 -0.19 13.84
CA ASP A 100 24.27 -0.82 15.16
C ASP A 100 23.20 -0.27 16.10
N PRO A 101 22.38 -1.11 16.77
CA PRO A 101 21.42 -0.65 17.78
C PRO A 101 22.03 0.16 18.94
N LYS A 102 23.34 0.06 19.16
CA LYS A 102 24.08 0.83 20.17
C LYS A 102 24.53 2.20 19.67
N ASP A 103 24.53 2.47 18.36
CA ASP A 103 24.84 3.79 17.82
C ASP A 103 23.63 4.72 17.97
N LEU A 104 23.65 5.53 19.04
CA LEU A 104 22.62 6.53 19.31
C LEU A 104 22.45 7.56 18.19
N SER A 105 23.47 7.79 17.34
CA SER A 105 23.39 8.75 16.23
C SER A 105 22.58 8.24 15.05
N LEU A 106 22.36 6.92 14.97
CA LEU A 106 21.63 6.26 13.88
C LEU A 106 20.47 5.40 14.39
N LYS A 107 20.13 5.54 15.68
CA LYS A 107 19.09 4.76 16.35
C LYS A 107 17.76 4.81 15.58
N ASP A 108 17.29 5.99 15.21
CA ASP A 108 16.02 6.14 14.49
C ASP A 108 16.05 5.44 13.13
N VAL A 109 17.19 5.47 12.43
CA VAL A 109 17.38 4.77 11.14
C VAL A 109 17.32 3.26 11.36
N TYR A 110 18.02 2.75 12.38
CA TYR A 110 18.02 1.33 12.73
C TYR A 110 16.61 0.84 13.11
N GLU A 111 15.91 1.55 13.98
CA GLU A 111 14.57 1.18 14.45
C GLU A 111 13.57 1.20 13.29
N THR A 112 13.58 2.27 12.48
CA THR A 112 12.69 2.40 11.33
C THR A 112 13.01 1.36 10.25
N TRP A 113 14.28 1.06 9.99
CA TRP A 113 14.67 -0.01 9.06
C TRP A 113 14.23 -1.39 9.55
N SER A 114 14.40 -1.66 10.85
CA SER A 114 13.96 -2.92 11.46
C SER A 114 12.45 -3.08 11.38
N GLN A 115 11.70 -2.02 11.66
CA GLN A 115 10.25 -1.99 11.49
C GLN A 115 9.85 -2.20 10.03
N PHE A 116 10.50 -1.51 9.09
CA PHE A 116 10.27 -1.65 7.64
C PHE A 116 10.40 -3.10 7.18
N VAL A 117 11.50 -3.76 7.56
CA VAL A 117 11.77 -5.17 7.22
C VAL A 117 10.75 -6.11 7.87
N THR A 118 10.41 -5.87 9.14
CA THR A 118 9.46 -6.68 9.90
C THR A 118 8.06 -6.62 9.29
N ILE A 119 7.52 -5.41 9.09
CA ILE A 119 6.18 -5.22 8.52
C ILE A 119 6.12 -5.78 7.09
N ALA A 120 7.15 -5.51 6.27
CA ALA A 120 7.20 -6.04 4.90
C ALA A 120 7.21 -7.59 4.87
N SER A 121 7.91 -8.22 5.81
CA SER A 121 7.98 -9.68 5.92
C SER A 121 6.66 -10.28 6.40
N TYR A 122 6.06 -9.69 7.46
CA TYR A 122 4.77 -10.14 7.98
C TYR A 122 3.68 -10.05 6.91
N ARG A 123 3.51 -8.86 6.31
CA ARG A 123 2.46 -8.67 5.31
C ARG A 123 2.66 -9.63 4.15
N ASN A 124 3.89 -9.86 3.70
CA ASN A 124 4.15 -10.81 2.64
C ASN A 124 3.62 -12.22 2.92
N ASN A 125 3.63 -12.68 4.17
CA ASN A 125 3.10 -13.99 4.52
C ASN A 125 1.57 -14.04 4.34
N ILE A 126 0.89 -12.92 4.55
CA ILE A 126 -0.54 -12.79 4.23
C ILE A 126 -0.71 -12.79 2.72
N TRP A 127 0.05 -11.95 2.02
CA TRP A 127 -0.01 -11.81 0.56
C TRP A 127 0.39 -13.08 -0.20
N SER A 128 1.20 -13.98 0.35
CA SER A 128 1.59 -15.22 -0.35
C SER A 128 0.42 -16.20 -0.55
N THR A 129 -0.70 -15.97 0.13
CA THR A 129 -1.95 -16.71 -0.07
C THR A 129 -2.84 -16.11 -1.17
N ILE A 130 -2.51 -14.91 -1.64
CA ILE A 130 -3.28 -14.16 -2.64
C ILE A 130 -2.61 -14.35 -4.00
N PRO A 131 -3.35 -14.72 -5.08
CA PRO A 131 -2.80 -14.83 -6.42
C PRO A 131 -2.08 -13.56 -6.84
N ASP A 132 -0.85 -13.75 -7.34
CA ASP A 132 0.11 -12.70 -7.63
C ASP A 132 -0.31 -11.80 -8.82
N LEU A 133 -1.29 -12.26 -9.60
CA LEU A 133 -1.73 -11.68 -10.87
C LEU A 133 -3.22 -11.95 -11.09
N PHE A 134 -3.95 -10.90 -11.45
CA PHE A 134 -5.36 -10.97 -11.80
C PHE A 134 -5.58 -10.49 -13.22
N CYS A 135 -6.59 -11.07 -13.90
CA CYS A 135 -6.96 -10.58 -15.22
C CYS A 135 -7.74 -9.27 -15.04
N GLY A 136 -7.44 -8.27 -15.86
CA GLY A 136 -8.12 -6.97 -15.86
C GLY A 136 -9.56 -7.02 -16.35
N ASN A 137 -9.89 -7.99 -17.21
CA ASN A 137 -11.25 -8.21 -17.68
C ASN A 137 -12.14 -8.68 -16.51
N SER A 138 -13.21 -7.94 -16.20
CA SER A 138 -14.19 -8.30 -15.16
C SER A 138 -14.96 -9.57 -15.52
N GLU A 139 -15.24 -9.76 -16.81
CA GLU A 139 -15.97 -10.91 -17.37
C GLU A 139 -15.02 -12.06 -17.72
N CYS A 140 -13.81 -12.08 -17.16
CA CYS A 140 -12.88 -13.17 -17.38
C CYS A 140 -13.52 -14.48 -16.87
N PRO A 141 -13.71 -15.51 -17.72
CA PRO A 141 -14.34 -16.77 -17.33
C PRO A 141 -13.50 -17.61 -16.35
N GLY A 142 -12.41 -17.04 -15.84
CA GLY A 142 -11.33 -17.77 -15.18
C GLY A 142 -10.48 -18.49 -16.22
N ALA A 143 -9.20 -18.15 -16.31
CA ALA A 143 -8.28 -18.89 -17.15
C ALA A 143 -6.97 -19.13 -16.41
N SER A 144 -6.69 -20.42 -16.23
CA SER A 144 -5.41 -21.13 -16.18
C SER A 144 -4.21 -20.36 -15.65
N ALA A 145 -3.48 -20.98 -14.71
CA ALA A 145 -2.18 -20.58 -14.16
C ALA A 145 -1.07 -20.40 -15.25
N GLY A 146 -1.25 -19.45 -16.15
CA GLY A 146 -0.36 -19.08 -17.25
C GLY A 146 0.26 -17.70 -17.03
N MET A 147 1.20 -17.33 -17.92
CA MET A 147 1.86 -16.03 -17.85
C MET A 147 0.91 -14.90 -18.23
N PHE A 148 0.70 -13.96 -17.31
CA PHE A 148 -0.07 -12.74 -17.59
C PHE A 148 0.72 -11.79 -18.49
N MET A 149 0.01 -11.15 -19.40
CA MET A 149 0.55 -10.14 -20.30
C MET A 149 0.12 -8.75 -19.84
N ALA A 150 1.03 -7.79 -19.76
CA ALA A 150 0.64 -6.40 -19.52
C ALA A 150 0.15 -5.74 -20.81
N CYS A 151 -0.83 -4.83 -20.70
CA CYS A 151 -1.21 -3.96 -21.80
C CYS A 151 0.02 -3.18 -22.29
N SER A 152 0.32 -3.23 -23.59
CA SER A 152 1.49 -2.53 -24.17
C SER A 152 1.38 -1.01 -24.08
N GLY A 153 0.15 -0.47 -24.08
CA GLY A 153 -0.14 0.95 -23.95
C GLY A 153 0.08 1.47 -22.53
N CYS A 154 -0.79 1.06 -21.60
CA CYS A 154 -0.74 1.58 -20.23
C CYS A 154 0.22 0.79 -19.31
N ARG A 155 0.60 -0.45 -19.61
CA ARG A 155 1.41 -1.33 -18.74
C ARG A 155 0.91 -1.45 -17.28
N SER A 156 -0.33 -1.05 -17.01
CA SER A 156 -0.94 -1.03 -15.68
C SER A 156 -1.90 -2.21 -15.51
N THR A 157 -2.67 -2.52 -16.56
CA THR A 157 -3.60 -3.65 -16.57
C THR A 157 -2.94 -4.89 -17.17
N GLN A 158 -3.24 -6.05 -16.59
CA GLN A 158 -2.70 -7.34 -17.01
C GLN A 158 -3.82 -8.27 -17.47
N TYR A 159 -3.52 -9.17 -18.40
CA TYR A 159 -4.50 -10.09 -18.98
C TYR A 159 -3.93 -11.51 -19.05
N CYS A 160 -4.77 -12.50 -18.76
CA CYS A 160 -4.41 -13.91 -18.92
C CYS A 160 -4.35 -14.32 -20.41
N SER A 161 -5.00 -13.57 -21.31
CA SER A 161 -5.05 -13.86 -22.74
C SER A 161 -5.24 -12.60 -23.58
N ARG A 162 -4.92 -12.70 -24.88
CA ARG A 162 -5.24 -11.63 -25.86
C ARG A 162 -6.74 -11.43 -26.03
N THR A 163 -7.54 -12.48 -25.83
CA THR A 163 -9.01 -12.42 -25.92
C THR A 163 -9.55 -11.52 -24.81
N CYS A 164 -9.18 -11.79 -23.55
CA CYS A 164 -9.60 -10.94 -22.43
C CYS A 164 -9.14 -9.49 -22.58
N GLN A 165 -7.96 -9.24 -23.16
CA GLN A 165 -7.51 -7.88 -23.45
C GLN A 165 -8.41 -7.20 -24.50
N LYS A 166 -8.79 -7.91 -25.57
CA LYS A 166 -9.67 -7.37 -26.62
C LYS A 166 -11.06 -7.09 -26.08
N ASP A 167 -11.63 -8.02 -25.32
CA ASP A 167 -12.98 -7.90 -24.78
C ASP A 167 -13.07 -6.72 -23.80
N ASP A 168 -12.10 -6.58 -22.89
CA ASP A 168 -12.01 -5.45 -21.96
C ASP A 168 -11.75 -4.11 -22.69
N TRP A 169 -11.08 -4.15 -23.84
CA TRP A 169 -10.87 -2.96 -24.68
C TRP A 169 -12.14 -2.51 -25.41
N THR A 170 -12.95 -3.44 -25.92
CA THR A 170 -14.14 -3.12 -26.72
C THR A 170 -15.39 -2.91 -25.88
N SER A 171 -15.57 -3.75 -24.87
CA SER A 171 -16.81 -3.86 -24.08
C SER A 171 -16.60 -3.45 -22.62
N GLY A 172 -15.35 -3.38 -22.16
CA GLY A 172 -14.98 -2.95 -20.82
C GLY A 172 -14.61 -1.48 -20.72
N ALA A 173 -14.08 -1.10 -19.55
CA ALA A 173 -13.65 0.27 -19.24
C ALA A 173 -12.17 0.52 -19.58
N HIS A 174 -11.43 -0.47 -20.10
CA HIS A 174 -9.98 -0.33 -20.23
C HIS A 174 -9.55 0.71 -21.26
N ARG A 175 -10.30 0.91 -22.35
CA ARG A 175 -9.90 1.87 -23.39
C ARG A 175 -9.77 3.29 -22.85
N SER A 176 -10.77 3.76 -22.11
CA SER A 176 -10.75 5.09 -21.49
C SER A 176 -9.65 5.17 -20.42
N LEU A 177 -9.58 4.19 -19.53
CA LEU A 177 -8.55 4.11 -18.49
C LEU A 177 -7.12 4.09 -19.08
N CYS A 178 -6.92 3.39 -20.19
CA CYS A 178 -5.62 3.32 -20.86
C CYS A 178 -5.22 4.66 -21.46
N ILE A 179 -6.16 5.43 -22.01
CA ILE A 179 -5.90 6.78 -22.53
C ILE A 179 -5.55 7.71 -21.37
N GLU A 180 -6.33 7.66 -20.29
CA GLU A 180 -6.12 8.45 -19.08
C GLU A 180 -4.73 8.19 -18.46
N ILE A 181 -4.37 6.92 -18.24
CA ILE A 181 -3.05 6.56 -17.68
C ILE A 181 -1.91 7.05 -18.58
N LYS A 182 -2.08 7.00 -19.91
CA LYS A 182 -1.07 7.54 -20.84
C LYS A 182 -0.94 9.05 -20.72
N GLN A 183 -2.07 9.76 -20.59
CA GLN A 183 -2.09 11.21 -20.40
C GLN A 183 -1.43 11.60 -19.07
N LEU A 184 -1.83 10.98 -17.96
CA LEU A 184 -1.25 11.21 -16.64
C LEU A 184 0.27 11.02 -16.63
N ARG A 185 0.79 10.00 -17.34
CA ARG A 185 2.24 9.83 -17.50
C ARG A 185 2.91 10.95 -18.27
N SER A 186 2.28 11.43 -19.34
CA SER A 186 2.78 12.55 -20.13
C SER A 186 2.83 13.83 -19.30
N ASP A 187 1.83 14.03 -18.46
CA ASP A 187 1.70 15.21 -17.60
C ASP A 187 2.53 15.09 -16.31
N GLY A 188 3.18 13.94 -16.08
CA GLY A 188 3.93 13.66 -14.87
C GLY A 188 3.07 13.62 -13.62
N ALA A 189 1.78 13.28 -13.74
CA ALA A 189 0.78 13.19 -12.68
C ALA A 189 0.75 11.79 -12.02
N PRO A 190 0.23 11.67 -10.78
CA PRO A 190 0.08 10.38 -10.12
C PRO A 190 -0.87 9.46 -10.89
N LEU A 191 -0.53 8.18 -10.94
CA LEU A 191 -1.36 7.15 -11.58
C LEU A 191 -2.41 6.61 -10.62
N PRO A 192 -3.60 6.24 -11.10
CA PRO A 192 -4.60 5.56 -10.28
C PRO A 192 -4.10 4.17 -9.85
N MET A 193 -4.71 3.66 -8.77
CA MET A 193 -4.47 2.31 -8.28
C MET A 193 -4.66 1.29 -9.41
N SER A 194 -3.71 0.35 -9.53
CA SER A 194 -3.82 -0.70 -10.52
C SER A 194 -4.94 -1.69 -10.17
N SER A 195 -5.57 -2.30 -11.18
CA SER A 195 -6.58 -3.35 -10.96
C SER A 195 -6.01 -4.53 -10.17
N SER A 196 -4.71 -4.80 -10.32
CA SER A 196 -4.03 -5.84 -9.56
C SER A 196 -3.94 -5.48 -8.09
N ASP A 197 -3.46 -4.27 -7.74
CA ASP A 197 -3.41 -3.81 -6.35
C ASP A 197 -4.80 -3.76 -5.70
N GLN A 198 -5.80 -3.30 -6.46
CA GLN A 198 -7.17 -3.26 -6.00
C GLN A 198 -7.68 -4.66 -5.62
N LYS A 199 -7.65 -5.62 -6.57
CA LYS A 199 -8.11 -6.99 -6.29
C LYS A 199 -7.31 -7.66 -5.17
N ALA A 200 -6.03 -7.34 -5.09
CA ALA A 200 -5.17 -7.86 -4.05
C ALA A 200 -5.64 -7.33 -2.67
N LEU A 201 -5.98 -6.04 -2.56
CA LEU A 201 -6.52 -5.43 -1.34
C LEU A 201 -7.93 -5.96 -0.98
N GLU A 202 -8.83 -6.12 -1.96
CA GLU A 202 -10.18 -6.68 -1.76
C GLU A 202 -10.10 -8.12 -1.20
N ASN A 203 -9.15 -8.92 -1.68
CA ASN A 203 -8.87 -10.24 -1.12
C ASN A 203 -8.30 -10.18 0.31
N LEU A 204 -7.39 -9.24 0.58
CA LEU A 204 -6.84 -9.02 1.92
C LEU A 204 -7.95 -8.65 2.92
N ASN A 205 -8.83 -7.72 2.55
CA ASN A 205 -9.99 -7.33 3.35
C ASN A 205 -10.91 -8.52 3.63
N SER A 206 -11.17 -9.34 2.60
CA SER A 206 -11.98 -10.54 2.73
C SER A 206 -11.39 -11.54 3.74
N GLN A 207 -10.06 -11.66 3.82
CA GLN A 207 -9.41 -12.50 4.84
C GLN A 207 -9.58 -11.94 6.25
N TYR A 208 -9.39 -10.64 6.44
CA TYR A 208 -9.62 -10.01 7.75
C TYR A 208 -11.05 -10.21 8.23
N VAL A 209 -12.04 -9.95 7.37
CA VAL A 209 -13.46 -10.14 7.72
C VAL A 209 -13.77 -11.59 8.08
N LYS A 210 -13.21 -12.55 7.34
CA LYS A 210 -13.37 -13.98 7.63
C LYS A 210 -12.77 -14.36 8.98
N TYR A 211 -11.58 -13.87 9.30
CA TYR A 211 -10.93 -14.10 10.59
C TYR A 211 -11.79 -13.57 11.75
N TYR A 212 -12.21 -12.31 11.70
CA TYR A 212 -13.01 -11.70 12.77
C TYR A 212 -14.38 -12.34 12.96
N ARG A 213 -14.98 -12.87 11.88
CA ARG A 213 -16.25 -13.61 12.01
C ARG A 213 -16.08 -14.98 12.66
N GLN A 214 -14.91 -15.59 12.50
CA GLN A 214 -14.60 -16.91 13.07
C GLN A 214 -14.20 -16.84 14.54
N GLU A 215 -13.91 -15.64 15.06
CA GLU A 215 -13.57 -15.36 16.46
C GLU A 215 -14.69 -14.52 17.12
N PRO A 216 -15.78 -15.16 17.63
CA PRO A 216 -16.96 -14.45 18.13
C PRO A 216 -16.63 -13.40 19.20
N SER A 217 -15.64 -13.66 20.06
CA SER A 217 -15.23 -12.74 21.12
C SER A 217 -14.68 -11.40 20.60
N GLU A 218 -14.00 -11.38 19.45
CA GLU A 218 -13.50 -10.12 18.89
C GLU A 218 -14.62 -9.33 18.20
N TRP A 219 -15.53 -10.03 17.52
CA TRP A 219 -16.71 -9.40 16.91
C TRP A 219 -17.66 -8.80 17.94
N ASP A 220 -17.95 -9.55 19.01
CA ASP A 220 -18.83 -9.10 20.08
C ASP A 220 -18.24 -7.89 20.80
N ALA A 221 -16.93 -7.87 21.05
CA ALA A 221 -16.25 -6.72 21.63
C ALA A 221 -16.38 -5.45 20.75
N LEU A 222 -16.22 -5.58 19.42
CA LEU A 222 -16.41 -4.47 18.49
C LEU A 222 -17.86 -3.96 18.49
N LEU A 223 -18.84 -4.88 18.57
CA LEU A 223 -20.25 -4.53 18.61
C LEU A 223 -20.62 -3.82 19.92
N GLU A 224 -20.13 -4.31 21.05
CA GLU A 224 -20.30 -3.67 22.36
C GLU A 224 -19.72 -2.26 22.38
N GLU A 225 -18.50 -2.07 21.84
CA GLU A 225 -17.87 -0.74 21.72
C GLU A 225 -18.74 0.20 20.86
N TYR A 226 -19.25 -0.30 19.73
CA TYR A 226 -20.15 0.47 18.86
C TYR A 226 -21.42 0.89 19.60
N ILE A 227 -22.09 -0.05 20.27
CA ILE A 227 -23.36 0.20 20.99
C ILE A 227 -23.14 1.17 22.15
N ALA A 228 -22.06 1.01 22.91
CA ALA A 228 -21.72 1.93 23.99
C ALA A 228 -21.54 3.37 23.51
N LYS A 229 -21.00 3.56 22.29
CA LYS A 229 -20.72 4.87 21.71
C LYS A 229 -21.89 5.48 20.93
N ASN A 230 -22.69 4.66 20.25
CA ASN A 230 -23.69 5.13 19.27
C ASN A 230 -25.12 4.66 19.56
N GLY A 231 -25.32 3.79 20.55
CA GLY A 231 -26.60 3.11 20.82
C GLY A 231 -26.85 1.92 19.89
N GLU A 232 -28.07 1.38 19.97
CA GLU A 232 -28.48 0.21 19.18
C GLU A 232 -28.37 0.46 17.65
N PRO A 233 -27.90 -0.53 16.86
CA PRO A 233 -27.79 -0.38 15.41
C PRO A 233 -29.15 -0.11 14.75
N ASN A 234 -29.18 0.87 13.85
CA ASN A 234 -30.39 1.16 13.08
C ASN A 234 -30.65 0.03 12.06
N PRO A 235 -31.82 -0.63 12.06
CA PRO A 235 -32.12 -1.74 11.14
C PRO A 235 -32.15 -1.33 9.66
N PHE A 236 -32.31 -0.04 9.35
CA PHE A 236 -32.25 0.48 7.98
C PHE A 236 -30.82 0.70 7.48
N TRP A 237 -29.86 0.81 8.39
CA TRP A 237 -28.45 1.07 8.10
C TRP A 237 -27.58 -0.03 8.68
N PRO A 238 -27.25 -1.07 7.89
CA PRO A 238 -26.44 -2.18 8.37
C PRO A 238 -25.09 -1.66 8.88
N LEU A 239 -24.52 -2.39 9.84
CA LEU A 239 -23.18 -2.14 10.33
C LEU A 239 -22.16 -2.39 9.21
N VAL A 240 -21.10 -1.61 9.25
CA VAL A 240 -19.98 -1.63 8.32
C VAL A 240 -18.72 -1.95 9.09
N VAL A 241 -17.93 -2.89 8.57
CA VAL A 241 -16.58 -3.15 9.05
C VAL A 241 -15.65 -2.15 8.36
N ALA A 242 -15.18 -1.17 9.11
CA ALA A 242 -14.22 -0.17 8.64
C ALA A 242 -12.78 -0.68 8.85
N LEU A 243 -12.04 -0.86 7.76
CA LEU A 243 -10.62 -1.26 7.74
C LEU A 243 -9.75 -0.05 7.40
N ASP A 244 -9.02 0.46 8.39
CA ASP A 244 -8.17 1.63 8.24
C ASP A 244 -6.68 1.26 8.21
N TYR A 245 -6.08 1.39 7.03
CA TYR A 245 -4.67 1.07 6.79
C TYR A 245 -3.73 2.28 6.94
N ARG A 246 -4.21 3.41 7.50
CA ARG A 246 -3.37 4.61 7.69
C ARG A 246 -2.35 4.46 8.80
N ALA A 247 -2.58 3.57 9.76
CA ALA A 247 -1.66 3.33 10.87
C ALA A 247 -0.35 2.71 10.37
N LEU A 248 0.78 3.09 11.00
CA LEU A 248 2.09 2.41 10.85
C LEU A 248 2.11 1.07 11.58
N ASP A 249 1.02 0.31 11.45
CA ASP A 249 0.84 -0.98 12.08
C ASP A 249 0.81 -2.09 11.02
N VAL A 250 1.15 -3.27 11.50
CA VAL A 250 1.13 -4.52 10.77
C VAL A 250 -0.27 -4.80 10.22
N ASN A 251 -1.30 -4.61 11.05
CA ASN A 251 -2.71 -4.82 10.75
C ASN A 251 -3.45 -3.49 10.55
N PRO A 252 -4.56 -3.47 9.78
CA PRO A 252 -5.43 -2.31 9.76
C PRO A 252 -6.08 -2.12 11.13
N GLN A 253 -6.38 -0.87 11.48
CA GLN A 253 -7.32 -0.62 12.56
C GLN A 253 -8.71 -1.03 12.08
N ILE A 254 -9.42 -1.81 12.91
CA ILE A 254 -10.75 -2.32 12.59
C ILE A 254 -11.77 -1.68 13.52
N LEU A 255 -12.84 -1.16 12.94
CA LEU A 255 -13.92 -0.48 13.65
C LEU A 255 -15.27 -0.90 13.08
N LEU A 256 -16.31 -0.87 13.91
CA LEU A 256 -17.69 -0.94 13.43
C LEU A 256 -18.26 0.47 13.31
N GLU A 257 -18.92 0.74 12.18
CA GLU A 257 -19.61 1.99 11.91
C GLU A 257 -21.01 1.74 11.33
N SER A 258 -21.90 2.74 11.41
CA SER A 258 -23.16 2.72 10.66
C SER A 258 -22.88 3.03 9.18
N SER A 259 -23.47 2.25 8.27
CA SER A 259 -23.40 2.51 6.83
C SER A 259 -23.97 3.87 6.43
N GLU A 260 -24.84 4.48 7.25
CA GLU A 260 -25.38 5.83 7.06
C GLU A 260 -24.26 6.87 6.88
N ARG A 261 -23.15 6.70 7.59
CA ARG A 261 -22.00 7.63 7.52
C ARG A 261 -21.14 7.42 6.28
N ARG A 262 -21.32 6.30 5.57
CA ARG A 262 -20.48 5.83 4.46
C ARG A 262 -21.26 5.57 3.16
N VAL A 263 -22.47 6.13 3.05
CA VAL A 263 -23.35 5.94 1.88
C VAL A 263 -22.74 6.56 0.64
N LYS A 264 -22.03 5.76 -0.14
CA LYS A 264 -21.62 6.08 -1.52
C LYS A 264 -22.32 5.19 -2.54
N ASN A 265 -22.73 3.97 -2.15
CA ASN A 265 -23.42 3.01 -3.01
C ASN A 265 -24.60 2.36 -2.27
N LEU A 266 -25.83 2.75 -2.63
CA LEU A 266 -27.06 2.23 -2.03
C LEU A 266 -27.30 0.74 -2.34
N GLU A 267 -26.75 0.23 -3.44
CA GLU A 267 -26.87 -1.18 -3.81
C GLU A 267 -26.15 -2.08 -2.82
N ILE A 268 -24.92 -1.73 -2.44
CA ILE A 268 -24.14 -2.49 -1.44
C ILE A 268 -24.87 -2.49 -0.09
N VAL A 269 -25.43 -1.35 0.31
CA VAL A 269 -26.21 -1.22 1.55
C VAL A 269 -27.45 -2.14 1.51
N ALA A 270 -28.19 -2.15 0.40
CA ALA A 270 -29.34 -3.03 0.23
C ALA A 270 -28.95 -4.52 0.30
N GLN A 271 -27.88 -4.91 -0.41
CA GLN A 271 -27.39 -6.29 -0.40
C GLN A 271 -26.92 -6.74 0.99
N ALA A 272 -26.25 -5.86 1.74
CA ALA A 272 -25.84 -6.15 3.12
C ALA A 272 -27.06 -6.30 4.06
N ARG A 273 -28.10 -5.48 3.91
CA ARG A 273 -29.36 -5.60 4.68
C ARG A 273 -30.08 -6.91 4.42
N GLU A 274 -30.03 -7.39 3.18
CA GLU A 274 -30.59 -8.68 2.77
C GLU A 274 -29.73 -9.87 3.25
N GLY A 275 -28.62 -9.62 3.95
CA GLY A 275 -27.73 -10.67 4.47
C GLY A 275 -26.89 -11.34 3.38
N ARG A 276 -26.75 -10.73 2.19
CA ARG A 276 -25.95 -11.30 1.09
C ARG A 276 -24.44 -11.25 1.33
N GLY A 277 -23.99 -10.46 2.30
CA GLY A 277 -22.59 -10.32 2.67
C GLY A 277 -22.40 -9.27 3.75
N ILE A 278 -21.14 -9.07 4.14
CA ILE A 278 -20.75 -8.01 5.08
C ILE A 278 -20.33 -6.78 4.29
N PHE A 279 -20.88 -5.62 4.66
CA PHE A 279 -20.43 -4.35 4.10
C PHE A 279 -19.09 -3.98 4.74
N VAL A 280 -18.05 -3.90 3.92
CA VAL A 280 -16.72 -3.46 4.31
C VAL A 280 -16.44 -2.10 3.70
N TYR A 281 -15.87 -1.22 4.50
CA TYR A 281 -15.35 0.05 4.03
C TYR A 281 -13.87 0.13 4.37
N TRP A 282 -13.03 0.42 3.40
CA TRP A 282 -11.59 0.49 3.65
C TRP A 282 -11.02 1.84 3.23
N THR A 283 -10.01 2.26 3.98
CA THR A 283 -9.26 3.51 3.75
C THR A 283 -7.78 3.21 3.69
N ILE A 284 -7.12 3.67 2.63
CA ILE A 284 -5.67 3.57 2.48
C ILE A 284 -5.07 4.93 2.09
N PRO A 285 -3.80 5.20 2.43
CA PRO A 285 -3.12 6.41 2.00
C PRO A 285 -2.81 6.38 0.50
N ASP A 286 -2.87 7.55 -0.15
CA ASP A 286 -2.40 7.78 -1.51
C ASP A 286 -1.74 9.17 -1.59
N GLY A 287 -0.54 9.27 -1.01
CA GLY A 287 0.09 10.56 -0.78
C GLY A 287 -0.69 11.39 0.25
N TYR A 288 -1.02 12.64 -0.08
CA TYR A 288 -1.87 13.54 0.72
C TYR A 288 -3.36 13.23 0.59
N HIS A 289 -3.74 12.37 -0.35
CA HIS A 289 -5.11 11.94 -0.53
C HIS A 289 -5.34 10.59 0.16
N LEU A 290 -6.62 10.26 0.31
CA LEU A 290 -7.07 8.96 0.80
C LEU A 290 -7.84 8.29 -0.32
N VAL A 291 -7.58 7.00 -0.51
CA VAL A 291 -8.46 6.15 -1.31
C VAL A 291 -9.40 5.45 -0.35
N GLU A 292 -10.69 5.69 -0.56
CA GLU A 292 -11.77 5.14 0.24
C GLU A 292 -12.73 4.37 -0.65
N LYS A 293 -13.07 3.14 -0.26
CA LYS A 293 -14.00 2.33 -1.03
C LYS A 293 -14.87 1.46 -0.13
N GLY A 294 -16.12 1.32 -0.54
CA GLY A 294 -17.06 0.36 0.01
C GLY A 294 -17.17 -0.87 -0.89
N GLU A 295 -17.19 -2.05 -0.29
CA GLU A 295 -17.38 -3.33 -0.97
C GLU A 295 -18.23 -4.30 -0.16
N LEU A 296 -18.85 -5.26 -0.84
CA LEU A 296 -19.56 -6.35 -0.18
C LEU A 296 -18.66 -7.58 -0.16
N VAL A 297 -18.31 -8.05 1.03
CA VAL A 297 -17.61 -9.33 1.21
C VAL A 297 -18.65 -10.43 1.39
N VAL A 298 -18.81 -11.26 0.36
CA VAL A 298 -19.62 -12.47 0.41
C VAL A 298 -18.82 -13.56 1.11
N LEU A 299 -19.44 -14.24 2.07
CA LEU A 299 -18.79 -15.20 2.97
C LEU A 299 -19.09 -16.64 2.60
#